data_AF-A0A022PSN9-F1
#
_entry.id   AF-A0A022PSN9-F1
#
_cell.length_a   1.000
_cell.length_b   1.000
_cell.length_c   1.000
_cell.angle_alpha   90.00
_cell.angle_beta   90.00
_cell.angle_gamma   90.00
#
_symmetry.space_group_name_H-M   'P 1'
#
loop_
_entity.id
_entity.type
_entity.pdbx_description
1 polymer ?
#
loop_
_entity_poly.entity_id
_entity_poly.type
_entity_poly.pdbx_seq_one_letter_code
_entity_poly.pdbx_strand_id
1 'polypeptide(L)'
;MRGCVFTCGAQYHRAMAEYRFVVGGIKCPPITREEIVNACGVEDIHDGTNYSRTACVIAVAKARDTFEPFLHQLGGRLLHILKRLLPISVFLLQKDGEYLSGHEVFLNRVASAFNNFAESTEQSCREKCMEDLVSTTRYVSWSLHNKNRAGLRQFLDSFAGSDSTTISPELSVGNERQEAKSKSDVKVNSLTSGFDSTGSSGPTTETRLADLLDSTLWNRRLAPSSERIVYALVQQIFHGIREYFLASTELKFNCFLLMPVVDKLPALLREDLDSAFEDLDNVFDITTMRHSLSQRKRETEIELKRIQRLKEKFRQIHEQLTSSLAMWRPY
;
A
#
# COMPACT_ATOMS: atom_id res chain seq x y z
N MET A 1 10.42 -10.67 -19.62
CA MET A 1 10.09 -9.66 -18.57
C MET A 1 8.66 -9.12 -18.62
N ARG A 2 8.07 -8.74 -19.77
CA ARG A 2 6.72 -8.11 -19.82
C ARG A 2 5.59 -8.95 -19.18
N GLY A 3 5.62 -10.28 -19.31
CA GLY A 3 4.61 -11.16 -18.69
C GLY A 3 4.71 -11.27 -17.16
N CYS A 4 5.92 -11.15 -16.60
CA CYS A 4 6.15 -11.23 -15.15
C CYS A 4 5.77 -9.93 -14.44
N VAL A 5 5.95 -8.79 -15.12
CA VAL A 5 5.42 -7.48 -14.67
C VAL A 5 3.89 -7.51 -14.61
N PHE A 6 3.23 -8.20 -15.55
CA PHE A 6 1.76 -8.28 -15.60
C PHE A 6 1.16 -9.09 -14.42
N THR A 7 1.76 -10.23 -14.07
CA THR A 7 1.30 -11.06 -12.93
C THR A 7 1.64 -10.46 -11.57
N CYS A 8 2.75 -9.74 -11.47
CA CYS A 8 3.13 -9.01 -10.26
C CYS A 8 2.28 -7.75 -10.06
N GLY A 9 1.99 -7.01 -11.14
CA GLY A 9 1.08 -5.85 -11.11
C GLY A 9 -0.30 -6.23 -10.58
N ALA A 10 -0.87 -7.36 -11.03
CA ALA A 10 -2.15 -7.85 -10.55
C ALA A 10 -2.14 -8.21 -9.04
N GLN A 11 -1.08 -8.86 -8.55
CA GLN A 11 -0.94 -9.19 -7.12
C GLN A 11 -0.74 -7.94 -6.26
N TYR A 12 0.02 -6.97 -6.76
CA TYR A 12 0.19 -5.66 -6.12
C TYR A 12 -1.16 -4.95 -5.98
N HIS A 13 -1.91 -4.79 -7.07
CA HIS A 13 -3.21 -4.13 -7.04
C HIS A 13 -4.22 -4.85 -6.14
N ARG A 14 -4.20 -6.18 -6.11
CA ARG A 14 -5.03 -6.95 -5.16
C ARG A 14 -4.65 -6.66 -3.70
N ALA A 15 -3.37 -6.72 -3.36
CA ALA A 15 -2.91 -6.42 -2.00
C ALA A 15 -3.29 -4.99 -1.58
N MET A 16 -3.22 -4.04 -2.51
CA MET A 16 -3.58 -2.65 -2.24
C MET A 16 -5.09 -2.44 -2.11
N ALA A 17 -5.90 -3.12 -2.92
CA ALA A 17 -7.35 -3.09 -2.79
C ALA A 17 -7.82 -3.69 -1.46
N GLU A 18 -7.20 -4.79 -1.03
CA GLU A 18 -7.46 -5.40 0.28
C GLU A 18 -7.07 -4.44 1.43
N TYR A 19 -5.91 -3.79 1.35
CA TYR A 19 -5.51 -2.76 2.31
C TYR A 19 -6.53 -1.62 2.40
N ARG A 20 -6.96 -1.10 1.23
CA ARG A 20 -7.98 -0.05 1.16
C ARG A 20 -9.31 -0.48 1.78
N PHE A 21 -9.73 -1.71 1.54
CA PHE A 21 -10.96 -2.26 2.11
C PHE A 21 -10.86 -2.41 3.63
N VAL A 22 -9.77 -2.99 4.13
CA VAL A 22 -9.56 -3.19 5.57
C VAL A 22 -9.43 -1.85 6.29
N VAL A 23 -8.48 -1.01 5.89
CA VAL A 23 -8.21 0.27 6.57
C VAL A 23 -9.37 1.26 6.38
N GLY A 24 -10.03 1.26 5.23
CA GLY A 24 -11.24 2.07 4.99
C GLY A 24 -12.43 1.68 5.85
N GLY A 25 -12.51 0.41 6.29
CA GLY A 25 -13.55 -0.08 7.18
C GLY A 25 -13.31 0.18 8.67
N ILE A 26 -12.09 0.57 9.07
CA ILE A 26 -11.74 0.73 10.48
C ILE A 26 -12.45 1.94 11.08
N LYS A 27 -13.19 1.71 12.17
CA LYS A 27 -13.80 2.75 13.00
C LYS A 27 -12.80 3.22 14.05
N CYS A 28 -12.99 4.45 14.53
CA CYS A 28 -12.20 4.97 15.65
C CYS A 28 -12.32 4.02 16.86
N PRO A 29 -11.21 3.60 17.49
CA PRO A 29 -11.23 2.84 18.74
C PRO A 29 -12.03 3.56 19.82
N PRO A 30 -12.60 2.83 20.80
CA PRO A 30 -13.32 3.46 21.91
C PRO A 30 -12.39 4.38 22.69
N ILE A 31 -12.93 5.53 23.09
CA ILE A 31 -12.24 6.59 23.83
C ILE A 31 -12.75 6.52 25.26
N THR A 32 -11.84 6.44 26.22
CA THR A 32 -12.21 6.42 27.65
C THR A 32 -12.28 7.84 28.20
N ARG A 33 -13.08 8.03 29.26
CA ARG A 33 -13.14 9.31 29.97
C ARG A 33 -11.78 9.72 30.54
N GLU A 34 -10.97 8.75 30.95
CA GLU A 34 -9.60 8.95 31.43
C GLU A 34 -8.69 9.54 30.33
N GLU A 35 -8.79 9.03 29.09
CA GLU A 35 -8.05 9.60 27.95
C GLU A 35 -8.44 11.05 27.67
N ILE A 36 -9.74 11.38 27.80
CA ILE A 36 -10.25 12.75 27.62
C ILE A 36 -9.71 13.67 28.71
N VAL A 37 -9.76 13.24 29.97
CA VAL A 37 -9.26 14.02 31.11
C VAL A 37 -7.74 14.21 31.01
N ASN A 38 -6.99 13.16 30.67
CA ASN A 38 -5.54 13.22 30.48
C ASN A 38 -5.13 14.17 29.34
N ALA A 39 -5.87 14.16 28.23
CA ALA A 39 -5.62 15.07 27.10
C ALA A 39 -6.17 16.49 27.33
N CYS A 40 -7.06 16.68 28.29
CA CYS A 40 -7.58 17.98 28.71
C CYS A 40 -6.62 18.70 29.68
N GLY A 41 -5.82 17.94 30.44
CA GLY A 41 -4.92 18.47 31.46
C GLY A 41 -5.63 18.75 32.79
N VAL A 42 -4.92 18.54 33.90
CA VAL A 42 -5.39 18.80 35.27
C VAL A 42 -4.92 20.20 35.68
N GLU A 43 -5.74 21.23 35.50
CA GLU A 43 -5.52 22.52 36.15
C GLU A 43 -6.85 23.05 36.67
N ASP A 44 -7.02 23.10 37.99
CA ASP A 44 -8.27 23.38 38.73
C ASP A 44 -8.89 24.78 38.49
N ILE A 45 -8.38 25.56 37.54
CA ILE A 45 -8.93 26.85 37.10
C ILE A 45 -8.74 26.96 35.57
N HIS A 46 -9.67 26.38 34.80
CA HIS A 46 -9.56 26.34 33.34
C HIS A 46 -10.01 27.64 32.67
N ASP A 47 -9.04 28.43 32.19
CA ASP A 47 -9.29 29.48 31.19
C ASP A 47 -9.43 28.81 29.81
N GLY A 48 -10.65 28.43 29.44
CA GLY A 48 -10.97 27.88 28.12
C GLY A 48 -10.39 26.50 27.81
N THR A 49 -11.07 25.46 28.25
CA THR A 49 -10.81 24.09 27.78
C THR A 49 -10.99 24.02 26.26
N ASN A 50 -9.88 24.01 25.52
CA ASN A 50 -9.92 23.83 24.06
C ASN A 50 -10.25 22.37 23.74
N TYR A 51 -11.53 21.99 23.82
CA TYR A 51 -12.01 20.63 23.48
C TYR A 51 -11.58 20.19 22.08
N SER A 52 -11.35 21.17 21.19
CA SER A 52 -10.78 20.98 19.87
C SER A 52 -9.35 20.44 19.89
N ARG A 53 -8.49 21.00 20.75
CA ARG A 53 -7.12 20.53 20.98
C ARG A 53 -7.14 19.13 21.59
N THR A 54 -7.96 18.91 22.62
CA THR A 54 -8.13 17.60 23.25
C THR A 54 -8.56 16.53 22.24
N ALA A 55 -9.55 16.84 21.40
CA ALA A 55 -9.99 15.94 20.35
C ALA A 55 -8.89 15.66 19.30
N CYS A 56 -8.13 16.67 18.89
CA CYS A 56 -6.99 16.47 17.98
C CYS A 56 -5.95 15.52 18.59
N VAL A 57 -5.54 15.75 19.83
CA VAL A 57 -4.51 14.92 20.50
C VAL A 57 -4.95 13.46 20.59
N ILE A 58 -6.19 13.20 20.99
CA ILE A 58 -6.73 11.84 21.09
C ILE A 58 -6.85 11.20 19.71
N ALA A 59 -7.44 11.91 18.74
CA ALA A 59 -7.63 11.40 17.38
C ALA A 59 -6.29 11.02 16.72
N VAL A 60 -5.28 11.86 16.92
CA VAL A 60 -3.91 11.66 16.45
C VAL A 60 -3.29 10.41 17.06
N ALA A 61 -3.33 10.28 18.40
CA ALA A 61 -2.77 9.13 19.09
C ALA A 61 -3.43 7.83 18.61
N LYS A 62 -4.77 7.81 18.58
CA LYS A 62 -5.53 6.65 18.10
C LYS A 62 -5.25 6.34 16.64
N ALA A 63 -5.15 7.34 15.77
CA ALA A 63 -4.86 7.15 14.35
C ALA A 63 -3.47 6.52 14.15
N ARG A 64 -2.45 7.02 14.86
CA ARG A 64 -1.10 6.46 14.79
C ARG A 64 -1.07 5.00 15.22
N ASP A 65 -1.58 4.71 16.41
CA ASP A 65 -1.59 3.35 16.98
C ASP A 65 -2.37 2.37 16.10
N THR A 66 -3.42 2.87 15.43
CA THR A 66 -4.25 2.06 14.54
C THR A 66 -3.56 1.82 13.20
N PHE A 67 -3.03 2.84 12.53
CA PHE A 67 -2.58 2.74 11.13
C PHE A 67 -1.14 2.25 10.97
N GLU A 68 -0.27 2.51 11.94
CA GLU A 68 1.13 2.06 11.94
C GLU A 68 1.29 0.54 11.67
N PRO A 69 0.59 -0.39 12.37
CA PRO A 69 0.73 -1.82 12.11
C PRO A 69 0.24 -2.24 10.71
N PHE A 70 -0.81 -1.61 10.19
CA PHE A 70 -1.30 -1.93 8.84
C PHE A 70 -0.33 -1.49 7.75
N LEU A 71 0.39 -0.39 7.96
CA LEU A 71 1.43 0.05 7.04
C LEU A 71 2.59 -0.95 7.00
N HIS A 72 3.03 -1.44 8.17
CA HIS A 72 4.04 -2.51 8.24
C HIS A 72 3.58 -3.80 7.56
N GLN A 73 2.33 -4.20 7.78
CA GLN A 73 1.75 -5.39 7.15
C GLN A 73 1.67 -5.24 5.61
N LEU A 74 1.25 -4.07 5.12
CA LEU A 74 1.21 -3.78 3.68
C LEU A 74 2.62 -3.84 3.08
N GLY A 75 3.58 -3.14 3.70
CA GLY A 75 4.98 -3.14 3.26
C GLY A 75 5.57 -4.56 3.17
N GLY A 76 5.43 -5.36 4.23
CA GLY A 76 5.91 -6.74 4.25
C GLY A 76 5.25 -7.63 3.19
N ARG A 77 3.94 -7.45 2.94
CA ARG A 77 3.22 -8.18 1.90
C ARG A 77 3.70 -7.80 0.50
N LEU A 78 3.88 -6.51 0.24
CA LEU A 78 4.36 -6.01 -1.05
C LEU A 78 5.81 -6.42 -1.29
N LEU A 79 6.66 -6.41 -0.26
CA LEU A 79 8.02 -6.95 -0.30
C LEU A 79 8.03 -8.43 -0.69
N HIS A 80 7.16 -9.24 -0.08
CA HIS A 80 7.04 -10.65 -0.42
C HIS A 80 6.60 -10.87 -1.88
N ILE A 81 5.64 -10.07 -2.38
CA ILE A 81 5.23 -10.10 -3.79
C ILE A 81 6.41 -9.75 -4.70
N LEU A 82 7.18 -8.72 -4.34
CA LEU A 82 8.35 -8.28 -5.10
C LEU A 82 9.45 -9.35 -5.11
N LYS A 83 9.80 -9.94 -3.96
CA LYS A 83 10.79 -11.04 -3.86
C LYS A 83 10.40 -12.27 -4.68
N ARG A 84 9.10 -12.55 -4.83
CA ARG A 84 8.61 -13.64 -5.69
C ARG A 84 8.71 -13.34 -7.19
N LEU A 85 8.90 -12.09 -7.59
CA LEU A 85 9.04 -11.72 -9.00
C LEU A 85 10.27 -12.39 -9.64
N LEU A 86 11.38 -12.45 -8.92
CA LEU A 86 12.63 -13.00 -9.43
C LEU A 86 12.55 -14.50 -9.76
N PRO A 87 12.14 -15.41 -8.85
CA PRO A 87 12.05 -16.84 -9.18
C PRO A 87 11.03 -17.13 -10.27
N ILE A 88 9.93 -16.37 -10.35
CA ILE A 88 8.96 -16.50 -11.45
C ILE A 88 9.60 -16.06 -12.78
N SER A 89 10.38 -14.98 -12.77
CA SER A 89 11.08 -14.50 -13.96
C SER A 89 12.07 -15.54 -14.46
N VAL A 90 12.86 -16.14 -13.57
CA VAL A 90 13.82 -17.21 -13.90
C VAL A 90 13.12 -18.45 -14.45
N PHE A 91 12.00 -18.86 -13.85
CA PHE A 91 11.20 -19.98 -14.36
C PHE A 91 10.64 -19.72 -15.77
N LEU A 92 10.15 -18.50 -16.04
CA LEU A 92 9.67 -18.13 -17.37
C LEU A 92 10.79 -18.12 -18.41
N LEU A 93 11.98 -17.60 -18.05
CA LEU A 93 13.18 -17.65 -18.89
C LEU A 93 13.56 -19.09 -19.27
N GLN A 94 13.55 -20.01 -18.30
CA GLN A 94 13.81 -21.43 -18.55
C GLN A 94 12.76 -22.06 -19.48
N LYS A 95 11.48 -21.71 -19.30
CA LYS A 95 10.39 -22.19 -20.16
C LYS A 95 10.52 -21.71 -21.60
N ASP A 96 11.01 -20.50 -21.82
CA ASP A 96 11.21 -19.92 -23.14
C ASP A 96 12.45 -20.49 -23.86
N GLY A 97 13.15 -21.45 -23.25
CA GLY A 97 14.31 -22.14 -23.84
C GLY A 97 15.63 -21.39 -23.70
N GLU A 98 15.63 -20.25 -23.00
CA GLU A 98 16.84 -19.51 -22.64
C GLU A 98 17.49 -20.16 -21.42
N TYR A 99 18.21 -21.27 -21.68
CA TYR A 99 19.04 -21.93 -20.68
C TYR A 99 20.34 -21.16 -20.53
N LEU A 100 20.41 -20.35 -19.47
CA LEU A 100 21.65 -19.73 -19.06
C LEU A 100 22.49 -20.82 -18.35
N SER A 101 23.49 -21.37 -19.03
CA SER A 101 24.38 -22.42 -18.49
C SER A 101 25.59 -21.79 -17.79
N GLY A 102 25.96 -22.29 -16.60
CA GLY A 102 27.01 -21.70 -15.73
C GLY A 102 26.52 -20.69 -14.69
N HIS A 103 25.21 -20.65 -14.43
CA HIS A 103 24.52 -19.49 -13.87
C HIS A 103 24.28 -19.48 -12.36
N GLU A 104 24.69 -20.48 -11.56
CA GLU A 104 24.35 -20.46 -10.13
C GLU A 104 24.96 -19.26 -9.41
N VAL A 105 26.24 -18.96 -9.67
CA VAL A 105 26.92 -17.80 -9.06
C VAL A 105 26.30 -16.48 -9.53
N PHE A 106 26.02 -16.37 -10.83
CA PHE A 106 25.33 -15.21 -11.40
C PHE A 106 23.91 -15.04 -10.85
N LEU A 107 23.09 -16.09 -10.81
CA LEU A 107 21.72 -16.05 -10.29
C LEU A 107 21.71 -15.74 -8.81
N ASN A 108 22.64 -16.30 -8.03
CA ASN A 108 22.77 -15.98 -6.62
C ASN A 108 23.15 -14.52 -6.40
N ARG A 109 24.01 -13.94 -7.25
CA ARG A 109 24.35 -12.52 -7.18
C ARG A 109 23.18 -11.63 -7.57
N VAL A 110 22.53 -11.90 -8.70
CA VAL A 110 21.33 -11.18 -9.12
C VAL A 110 20.23 -11.29 -8.07
N ALA A 111 20.06 -12.45 -7.45
CA ALA A 111 19.12 -12.65 -6.36
C ALA A 111 19.45 -11.82 -5.12
N SER A 112 20.72 -11.77 -4.74
CA SER A 112 21.18 -10.91 -3.64
C SER A 112 20.93 -9.42 -3.94
N ALA A 113 21.37 -8.95 -5.11
CA ALA A 113 21.19 -7.56 -5.54
C ALA A 113 19.71 -7.17 -5.62
N PHE A 114 18.87 -8.04 -6.20
CA PHE A 114 17.43 -7.82 -6.28
C PHE A 114 16.76 -7.82 -4.91
N ASN A 115 17.11 -8.75 -4.01
CA ASN A 115 16.55 -8.79 -2.67
C ASN A 115 16.93 -7.55 -1.85
N ASN A 116 18.19 -7.12 -1.93
CA ASN A 116 18.66 -5.91 -1.27
C ASN A 116 17.94 -4.67 -1.80
N PHE A 117 17.77 -4.57 -3.13
CA PHE A 117 16.98 -3.51 -3.76
C PHE A 117 15.53 -3.52 -3.27
N ALA A 118 14.89 -4.69 -3.23
CA ALA A 118 13.50 -4.85 -2.81
C ALA A 118 13.31 -4.41 -1.35
N GLU A 119 14.19 -4.84 -0.45
CA GLU A 119 14.18 -4.45 0.97
C GLU A 119 14.43 -2.97 1.16
N SER A 120 15.46 -2.41 0.51
CA SER A 120 15.80 -0.99 0.61
C SER A 120 14.66 -0.09 0.09
N THR A 121 14.06 -0.48 -1.04
CA THR A 121 12.97 0.29 -1.66
C THR A 121 11.70 0.24 -0.82
N GLU A 122 11.35 -0.94 -0.28
CA GLU A 122 10.21 -1.07 0.64
C GLU A 122 10.43 -0.26 1.91
N GLN A 123 11.61 -0.36 2.52
CA GLN A 123 11.93 0.37 3.74
C GLN A 123 11.83 1.88 3.53
N SER A 124 12.45 2.42 2.48
CA SER A 124 12.37 3.85 2.14
C SER A 124 10.93 4.29 1.85
N CYS A 125 10.12 3.46 1.17
CA CYS A 125 8.72 3.78 0.90
C CYS A 125 7.89 3.81 2.20
N ARG A 126 8.11 2.84 3.09
CA ARG A 126 7.43 2.74 4.39
C ARG A 126 7.80 3.90 5.30
N GLU A 127 9.08 4.25 5.39
CA GLU A 127 9.56 5.40 6.17
C GLU A 127 8.89 6.70 5.72
N LYS A 128 8.80 6.95 4.42
CA LYS A 128 8.07 8.11 3.88
C LYS A 128 6.58 8.10 4.25
N CYS A 129 5.93 6.94 4.24
CA CYS A 129 4.52 6.84 4.66
C CYS A 129 4.36 7.10 6.17
N MET A 130 5.31 6.63 6.99
CA MET A 130 5.35 6.93 8.42
C MET A 130 5.60 8.40 8.71
N GLU A 131 6.49 9.05 7.97
CA GLU A 131 6.72 10.50 8.07
C GLU A 131 5.45 11.29 7.75
N ASP A 132 4.66 10.86 6.78
CA ASP A 132 3.35 11.46 6.48
C ASP A 132 2.35 11.26 7.61
N LEU A 133 2.30 10.06 8.18
CA LEU A 133 1.45 9.79 9.34
C LEU A 133 1.84 10.70 10.50
N VAL A 134 3.12 10.83 10.80
CA VAL A 134 3.65 11.68 11.88
C VAL A 134 3.46 13.18 11.59
N SER A 135 3.65 13.63 10.36
CA SER A 135 3.51 15.05 9.99
C SER A 135 2.04 15.49 9.95
N THR A 136 1.16 14.68 9.36
CA THR A 136 -0.29 14.91 9.35
C THR A 136 -0.86 14.95 10.75
N THR A 137 -0.34 14.08 11.62
CA THR A 137 -0.74 14.06 13.03
C THR A 137 -0.15 15.19 13.87
N ARG A 138 0.96 15.81 13.44
CA ARG A 138 1.55 16.98 14.11
C ARG A 138 0.79 18.28 13.82
N TYR A 139 0.22 18.42 12.61
CA TYR A 139 -0.48 19.64 12.17
C TYR A 139 -1.90 19.33 11.68
N VAL A 140 -2.76 18.87 12.60
CA VAL A 140 -4.18 18.71 12.30
C VAL A 140 -4.85 20.10 12.26
N SER A 141 -4.94 20.69 11.07
CA SER A 141 -5.80 21.86 10.86
C SER A 141 -7.25 21.39 10.74
N TRP A 142 -8.15 22.06 11.46
CA TRP A 142 -9.60 21.85 11.40
C TRP A 142 -10.21 22.02 10.00
N SER A 143 -9.42 22.50 9.04
CA SER A 143 -9.80 22.69 7.64
C SER A 143 -9.75 21.41 6.79
N LEU A 144 -9.35 20.26 7.33
CA LEU A 144 -8.94 19.15 6.46
C LEU A 144 -10.06 18.57 5.57
N HIS A 145 -11.36 18.73 5.85
CA HIS A 145 -12.42 18.21 4.96
C HIS A 145 -13.74 19.01 5.01
N ASN A 146 -14.07 19.72 3.93
CA ASN A 146 -15.35 20.43 3.77
C ASN A 146 -16.58 19.48 3.80
N LYS A 147 -16.40 18.22 3.39
CA LYS A 147 -17.46 17.19 3.39
C LYS A 147 -17.85 16.70 4.80
N ASN A 148 -16.92 16.79 5.74
CA ASN A 148 -17.07 16.31 7.12
C ASN A 148 -17.70 17.37 8.04
N ARG A 149 -17.69 18.64 7.63
CA ARG A 149 -18.25 19.76 8.40
C ARG A 149 -19.78 19.74 8.43
N ALA A 150 -20.43 19.22 7.39
CA ALA A 150 -21.88 19.08 7.31
C ALA A 150 -22.43 18.02 8.27
N GLY A 151 -21.74 16.89 8.43
CA GLY A 151 -22.13 15.82 9.35
C GLY A 151 -21.97 16.23 10.82
N LEU A 152 -20.86 16.91 11.13
CA LEU A 152 -20.65 17.48 12.47
C LEU A 152 -21.69 18.57 12.80
N ARG A 153 -22.04 19.42 11.81
CA ARG A 153 -23.10 20.43 11.96
C ARG A 153 -24.44 19.81 12.31
N GLN A 154 -24.88 18.77 11.57
CA GLN A 154 -26.13 18.08 11.86
C GLN A 154 -26.15 17.44 13.26
N PHE A 155 -25.00 16.92 13.71
CA PHE A 155 -24.84 16.35 15.05
C PHE A 155 -24.91 17.42 16.16
N LEU A 156 -24.27 18.57 15.95
CA LEU A 156 -24.30 19.70 16.89
C LEU A 156 -25.68 20.38 16.92
N ASP A 157 -26.34 20.51 15.77
CA ASP A 157 -27.71 21.04 15.66
C ASP A 157 -28.72 20.14 16.40
N SER A 158 -28.51 18.81 16.39
CA SER A 158 -29.32 17.86 17.19
C SER A 158 -29.14 18.05 18.71
N PHE A 159 -28.01 18.61 19.13
CA PHE A 159 -27.73 18.93 20.54
C PHE A 159 -28.35 20.27 20.93
N ALA A 160 -28.25 21.28 20.05
CA ALA A 160 -28.90 22.58 20.24
C ALA A 160 -30.44 22.50 20.25
N GLY A 161 -31.01 21.51 19.57
CA GLY A 161 -32.45 21.24 19.56
C GLY A 161 -32.99 20.53 20.80
N SER A 162 -32.14 19.98 21.67
CA SER A 162 -32.59 19.28 22.90
C SER A 162 -32.64 20.16 24.15
N ASP A 163 -31.97 21.32 24.13
CA ASP A 163 -31.95 22.27 25.27
C ASP A 163 -32.98 23.42 25.13
N SER A 164 -33.85 23.40 24.11
CA SER A 164 -34.91 24.42 23.90
C SER A 164 -36.30 23.98 24.36
N THR A 165 -36.40 23.06 25.34
CA THR A 165 -37.68 22.71 25.99
C THR A 165 -37.71 23.16 27.44
N THR A 166 -37.42 24.43 27.71
CA THR A 166 -37.93 25.08 28.92
C THR A 166 -38.04 26.59 28.71
N ILE A 167 -39.26 27.07 28.99
CA ILE A 167 -39.75 28.46 29.05
C ILE A 167 -40.57 28.86 27.81
N SER A 168 -41.86 28.52 27.86
CA SER A 168 -42.93 29.31 27.27
C SER A 168 -43.98 29.50 28.37
N PRO A 169 -44.38 30.76 28.70
CA PRO A 169 -45.56 30.98 29.52
C PRO A 169 -46.82 30.77 28.66
N GLU A 170 -47.83 30.17 29.29
CA GLU A 170 -49.16 29.88 28.73
C GLU A 170 -49.86 31.12 28.16
N LEU A 171 -50.65 30.94 27.09
CA LEU A 171 -52.13 31.04 27.12
C LEU A 171 -52.77 30.87 25.73
N SER A 172 -53.88 30.11 25.70
CA SER A 172 -55.03 30.16 24.77
C SER A 172 -55.23 29.01 23.76
N VAL A 173 -55.89 27.94 24.25
CA VAL A 173 -57.11 27.26 23.77
C VAL A 173 -57.55 27.40 22.28
N GLY A 174 -57.78 26.28 21.60
CA GLY A 174 -58.64 26.25 20.38
C GLY A 174 -58.58 25.03 19.44
N ASN A 175 -59.04 23.86 19.91
CA ASN A 175 -59.76 22.75 19.24
C ASN A 175 -59.59 22.35 17.73
N GLU A 176 -59.33 21.03 17.54
CA GLU A 176 -59.89 20.03 16.60
C GLU A 176 -59.53 19.87 15.09
N ARG A 177 -59.01 18.64 14.81
CA ARG A 177 -59.35 17.62 13.76
C ARG A 177 -58.74 17.64 12.35
N GLN A 178 -58.13 16.48 12.02
CA GLN A 178 -58.15 15.67 10.76
C GLN A 178 -57.64 16.37 9.46
N GLU A 179 -57.00 15.78 8.45
CA GLU A 179 -56.83 14.41 7.96
C GLU A 179 -55.71 14.40 6.88
N ALA A 180 -55.48 13.23 6.28
CA ALA A 180 -54.32 12.83 5.47
C ALA A 180 -54.31 13.21 3.96
N LYS A 181 -53.15 12.93 3.31
CA LYS A 181 -52.86 12.76 1.85
C LYS A 181 -52.89 14.07 1.01
N SER A 182 -52.08 14.33 -0.02
CA SER A 182 -51.34 13.48 -0.97
C SER A 182 -50.45 14.33 -1.92
N LYS A 183 -49.49 13.66 -2.59
CA LYS A 183 -48.98 13.84 -3.98
C LYS A 183 -48.10 15.05 -4.38
N SER A 184 -46.88 14.68 -4.82
CA SER A 184 -46.12 15.11 -6.02
C SER A 184 -46.51 16.39 -6.76
N ASP A 185 -45.54 17.27 -7.01
CA ASP A 185 -45.11 17.52 -8.40
C ASP A 185 -43.78 18.29 -8.52
N VAL A 186 -43.06 17.92 -9.57
CA VAL A 186 -41.83 18.50 -10.08
C VAL A 186 -42.15 19.78 -10.86
N LYS A 187 -41.46 20.90 -10.60
CA LYS A 187 -41.32 21.97 -11.60
C LYS A 187 -40.04 22.77 -11.44
N VAL A 188 -39.16 22.59 -12.42
CA VAL A 188 -38.01 23.44 -12.75
C VAL A 188 -38.53 24.60 -13.60
N ASN A 189 -38.20 25.86 -13.24
CA ASN A 189 -37.70 26.92 -14.13
C ASN A 189 -37.76 28.31 -13.49
N SER A 190 -36.73 29.09 -13.77
CA SER A 190 -36.78 30.47 -14.29
C SER A 190 -35.95 31.48 -13.49
N LEU A 191 -34.92 31.98 -14.18
CA LEU A 191 -34.11 33.14 -13.86
C LEU A 191 -34.90 34.43 -14.14
N THR A 192 -34.65 35.50 -13.38
CA THR A 192 -34.22 36.87 -13.79
C THR A 192 -34.80 37.99 -12.92
N SER A 193 -33.90 38.94 -12.58
CA SER A 193 -34.10 40.38 -12.29
C SER A 193 -34.80 40.79 -10.98
N GLY A 194 -34.32 41.72 -10.15
CA GLY A 194 -33.21 42.66 -10.20
C GLY A 194 -33.15 43.50 -8.90
N PHE A 195 -31.95 43.99 -8.59
CA PHE A 195 -31.54 45.19 -7.81
C PHE A 195 -32.66 45.98 -7.05
N ASP A 196 -32.55 46.34 -5.76
CA ASP A 196 -31.59 47.34 -5.27
C ASP A 196 -31.48 47.44 -3.71
N SER A 197 -30.26 47.72 -3.24
CA SER A 197 -29.85 48.56 -2.09
C SER A 197 -30.14 48.19 -0.60
N THR A 198 -29.02 47.94 0.13
CA THR A 198 -28.57 48.63 1.37
C THR A 198 -28.09 47.70 2.50
N GLY A 199 -26.77 47.64 2.67
CA GLY A 199 -26.05 47.61 3.96
C GLY A 199 -26.48 46.64 5.06
N SER A 200 -25.92 45.43 5.05
CA SER A 200 -25.49 44.71 6.27
C SER A 200 -24.73 43.46 5.84
N SER A 201 -23.39 43.53 5.86
CA SER A 201 -22.52 42.37 5.80
C SER A 201 -22.78 41.48 7.01
N GLY A 202 -23.78 40.61 6.92
CA GLY A 202 -24.00 39.56 7.89
C GLY A 202 -22.78 38.62 7.90
N PRO A 203 -22.34 38.13 9.06
CA PRO A 203 -21.30 37.12 9.11
C PRO A 203 -21.68 35.95 8.21
N THR A 204 -20.74 35.50 7.38
CA THR A 204 -20.94 34.31 6.55
C THR A 204 -21.36 33.16 7.46
N THR A 205 -22.16 32.24 6.93
CA THR A 205 -22.63 31.05 7.69
C THR A 205 -21.48 30.21 8.28
N GLU A 206 -20.26 30.41 7.78
CA GLU A 206 -19.00 29.91 8.34
C GLU A 206 -18.62 30.57 9.66
N THR A 207 -18.76 31.90 9.78
CA THR A 207 -18.51 32.63 11.04
C THR A 207 -19.49 32.18 12.11
N ARG A 208 -20.76 31.93 11.77
CA ARG A 208 -21.76 31.45 12.74
C ARG A 208 -21.46 30.06 13.31
N LEU A 209 -20.88 29.15 12.51
CA LEU A 209 -20.47 27.82 13.00
C LEU A 209 -19.20 27.88 13.85
N ALA A 210 -18.25 28.75 13.47
CA ALA A 210 -17.09 29.03 14.29
C ALA A 210 -17.50 29.70 15.61
N ASP A 211 -18.43 30.64 15.58
CA ASP A 211 -18.98 31.34 16.75
C ASP A 211 -19.82 30.41 17.64
N LEU A 212 -20.57 29.46 17.07
CA LEU A 212 -21.32 28.43 17.83
C LEU A 212 -20.40 27.39 18.47
N LEU A 213 -19.34 27.00 17.75
CA LEU A 213 -18.27 26.18 18.32
C LEU A 213 -17.59 26.96 19.44
N ASP A 214 -17.08 28.16 19.19
CA ASP A 214 -16.43 29.00 20.21
C ASP A 214 -17.36 29.20 21.42
N SER A 215 -18.61 29.65 21.24
CA SER A 215 -19.55 29.86 22.36
C SER A 215 -19.88 28.59 23.17
N THR A 216 -19.78 27.39 22.57
CA THR A 216 -19.96 26.11 23.27
C THR A 216 -18.65 25.59 23.89
N LEU A 217 -17.50 25.91 23.27
CA LEU A 217 -16.16 25.48 23.67
C LEU A 217 -15.64 26.22 24.91
N TRP A 218 -16.17 27.40 25.25
CA TRP A 218 -15.76 28.19 26.43
C TRP A 218 -16.56 27.89 27.72
N ASN A 219 -17.40 26.86 27.74
CA ASN A 219 -18.19 26.53 28.94
C ASN A 219 -17.34 25.86 30.05
N ARG A 220 -17.23 26.56 31.20
CA ARG A 220 -16.41 26.24 32.39
C ARG A 220 -16.84 25.01 33.21
N ARG A 221 -17.70 24.12 32.69
CA ARG A 221 -18.11 22.87 33.37
C ARG A 221 -18.14 21.72 32.37
N LEU A 222 -17.36 20.66 32.65
CA LEU A 222 -17.51 19.36 31.96
C LEU A 222 -18.87 18.74 32.34
N ALA A 223 -19.92 19.13 31.63
CA ALA A 223 -21.18 18.41 31.64
C ALA A 223 -21.07 17.14 30.77
N PRO A 224 -21.92 16.11 30.95
CA PRO A 224 -21.96 14.93 30.07
C PRO A 224 -22.11 15.27 28.57
N SER A 225 -22.54 16.50 28.25
CA SER A 225 -22.55 17.06 26.90
C SER A 225 -21.15 17.33 26.33
N SER A 226 -20.17 17.75 27.13
CA SER A 226 -18.81 18.06 26.66
C SER A 226 -18.02 16.81 26.26
N GLU A 227 -18.20 15.71 26.98
CA GLU A 227 -17.62 14.40 26.64
C GLU A 227 -18.11 13.91 25.28
N ARG A 228 -19.41 14.07 25.01
CA ARG A 228 -20.03 13.70 23.72
C ARG A 228 -19.53 14.57 22.58
N ILE A 229 -19.32 15.87 22.81
CA ILE A 229 -18.74 16.78 21.82
C ILE A 229 -17.32 16.34 21.47
N VAL A 230 -16.45 16.11 22.47
CA VAL A 230 -15.09 15.60 22.23
C VAL A 230 -15.11 14.28 21.47
N TYR A 231 -15.99 13.35 21.85
CA TYR A 231 -16.13 12.07 21.17
C TYR A 231 -16.48 12.21 19.68
N ALA A 232 -17.47 13.04 19.36
CA ALA A 232 -17.87 13.32 17.98
C ALA A 232 -16.74 13.99 17.18
N LEU A 233 -16.02 14.92 17.81
CA LEU A 233 -14.87 15.58 17.19
C LEU A 233 -13.74 14.60 16.88
N VAL A 234 -13.42 13.70 17.83
CA VAL A 234 -12.38 12.69 17.64
C VAL A 234 -12.76 11.75 16.48
N GLN A 235 -14.00 11.26 16.44
CA GLN A 235 -14.46 10.42 15.33
C GLN A 235 -14.32 11.13 13.98
N GLN A 236 -14.66 12.41 13.94
CA GLN A 236 -14.62 13.19 12.72
C GLN A 236 -13.20 13.45 12.21
N ILE A 237 -12.28 13.77 13.12
CA ILE A 237 -10.87 13.97 12.83
C ILE A 237 -10.22 12.64 12.41
N PHE A 238 -10.49 11.56 13.14
CA PHE A 238 -9.98 10.22 12.82
C PHE A 238 -10.40 9.78 11.43
N HIS A 239 -11.67 9.99 11.06
CA HIS A 239 -12.15 9.71 9.71
C HIS A 239 -11.40 10.53 8.64
N GLY A 240 -11.15 11.82 8.88
CA GLY A 240 -10.36 12.66 7.98
C GLY A 240 -8.91 12.19 7.80
N ILE A 241 -8.25 11.84 8.91
CA ILE A 241 -6.87 11.29 8.89
C ILE A 241 -6.85 9.98 8.10
N ARG A 242 -7.84 9.10 8.30
CA ARG A 242 -7.94 7.82 7.61
C ARG A 242 -8.02 7.95 6.09
N GLU A 243 -8.93 8.80 5.59
CA GLU A 243 -9.11 8.99 4.14
C GLU A 243 -7.86 9.60 3.50
N TYR A 244 -7.25 10.59 4.16
CA TYR A 244 -6.00 11.18 3.71
C TYR A 244 -4.86 10.15 3.70
N PHE A 245 -4.69 9.41 4.79
CA PHE A 245 -3.61 8.44 4.95
C PHE A 245 -3.74 7.28 3.94
N LEU A 246 -4.96 6.81 3.69
CA LEU A 246 -5.25 5.82 2.64
C LEU A 246 -4.80 6.31 1.27
N ALA A 247 -5.22 7.52 0.87
CA ALA A 247 -4.86 8.09 -0.42
C ALA A 247 -3.35 8.37 -0.54
N SER A 248 -2.72 8.90 0.50
CA SER A 248 -1.28 9.16 0.51
C SER A 248 -0.47 7.87 0.43
N THR A 249 -0.83 6.85 1.23
CA THR A 249 -0.17 5.54 1.21
C THR A 249 -0.26 4.91 -0.19
N GLU A 250 -1.43 4.99 -0.82
CA GLU A 250 -1.63 4.51 -2.20
C GLU A 250 -0.74 5.19 -3.22
N LEU A 251 -0.71 6.52 -3.20
CA LEU A 251 0.14 7.28 -4.08
C LEU A 251 1.63 6.98 -3.85
N LYS A 252 2.05 6.87 -2.58
CA LYS A 252 3.45 6.65 -2.23
C LYS A 252 3.95 5.27 -2.62
N PHE A 253 3.20 4.20 -2.38
CA PHE A 253 3.61 2.88 -2.84
C PHE A 253 3.67 2.81 -4.38
N ASN A 254 2.77 3.50 -5.08
CA ASN A 254 2.84 3.59 -6.55
C ASN A 254 4.11 4.34 -7.01
N CYS A 255 4.42 5.48 -6.40
CA CYS A 255 5.54 6.33 -6.84
C CYS A 255 6.92 5.86 -6.32
N PHE A 256 6.98 5.26 -5.14
CA PHE A 256 8.25 4.95 -4.46
C PHE A 256 8.53 3.45 -4.33
N LEU A 257 7.58 2.56 -4.60
CA LEU A 257 7.84 1.12 -4.72
C LEU A 257 7.79 0.67 -6.19
N LEU A 258 6.71 0.97 -6.92
CA LEU A 258 6.57 0.49 -8.29
C LEU A 258 7.48 1.19 -9.30
N MET A 259 7.53 2.53 -9.31
CA MET A 259 8.35 3.25 -10.29
C MET A 259 9.84 2.90 -10.19
N PRO A 260 10.47 2.79 -9.00
CA PRO A 260 11.85 2.35 -8.90
C PRO A 260 12.10 0.94 -9.44
N VAL A 261 11.15 0.02 -9.29
CA VAL A 261 11.26 -1.34 -9.85
C VAL A 261 11.31 -1.32 -11.38
N VAL A 262 10.63 -0.36 -12.02
CA VAL A 262 10.62 -0.23 -13.48
C VAL A 262 11.85 0.54 -13.98
N ASP A 263 12.18 1.66 -13.33
CA ASP A 263 13.14 2.63 -13.87
C ASP A 263 14.56 2.41 -13.34
N LYS A 264 14.71 2.09 -12.04
CA LYS A 264 16.02 2.06 -11.36
C LYS A 264 16.61 0.66 -11.29
N LEU A 265 15.78 -0.36 -11.08
CA LEU A 265 16.24 -1.74 -10.93
C LEU A 265 17.11 -2.21 -12.11
N PRO A 266 16.75 -1.97 -13.39
CA PRO A 266 17.58 -2.44 -14.51
C PRO A 266 18.96 -1.80 -14.55
N ALA A 267 19.06 -0.51 -14.21
CA ALA A 267 20.33 0.22 -14.17
C ALA A 267 21.19 -0.29 -13.00
N LEU A 268 20.61 -0.41 -11.80
CA LEU A 268 21.32 -0.90 -10.62
C LEU A 268 21.82 -2.34 -10.78
N LEU A 269 21.02 -3.22 -11.36
CA LEU A 269 21.46 -4.58 -11.65
C LEU A 269 22.60 -4.60 -12.67
N ARG A 270 22.56 -3.73 -13.69
CA ARG A 270 23.65 -3.64 -14.67
C ARG A 270 24.93 -3.15 -14.01
N GLU A 271 24.89 -2.08 -13.23
CA GLU A 271 26.07 -1.55 -12.52
C GLU A 271 26.65 -2.55 -11.51
N ASP A 272 25.81 -3.24 -10.73
CA ASP A 272 26.28 -4.25 -9.76
C ASP A 272 26.87 -5.47 -10.45
N LEU A 273 26.35 -5.84 -11.62
CA LEU A 273 26.93 -6.91 -12.43
C LEU A 273 28.23 -6.44 -13.11
N ASP A 274 28.25 -5.29 -13.77
CA ASP A 274 29.44 -4.80 -14.45
C ASP A 274 30.62 -4.66 -13.47
N SER A 275 30.38 -4.16 -12.26
CA SER A 275 31.40 -4.09 -11.20
C SER A 275 31.82 -5.45 -10.64
N ALA A 276 30.90 -6.41 -10.49
CA ALA A 276 31.21 -7.74 -9.99
C ALA A 276 31.93 -8.63 -11.02
N PHE A 277 31.75 -8.34 -12.31
CA PHE A 277 32.26 -9.12 -13.43
C PHE A 277 33.38 -8.43 -14.20
N GLU A 278 33.97 -7.32 -13.71
CA GLU A 278 35.17 -6.73 -14.33
C GLU A 278 36.31 -7.78 -14.48
N ASP A 279 36.38 -8.74 -13.55
CA ASP A 279 37.24 -9.94 -13.61
C ASP A 279 36.45 -11.18 -14.07
N LEU A 280 35.89 -11.11 -15.29
CA LEU A 280 35.16 -12.22 -15.93
C LEU A 280 35.94 -13.54 -15.94
N ASP A 281 37.28 -13.46 -16.00
CA ASP A 281 38.20 -14.60 -15.98
C ASP A 281 38.22 -15.36 -14.64
N ASN A 282 37.82 -14.72 -13.52
CA ASN A 282 37.72 -15.37 -12.21
C ASN A 282 36.35 -16.03 -11.96
N VAL A 283 35.28 -15.57 -12.62
CA VAL A 283 33.91 -16.03 -12.35
C VAL A 283 33.44 -17.10 -13.34
N PHE A 284 33.82 -16.95 -14.60
CA PHE A 284 33.64 -18.00 -15.58
C PHE A 284 35.00 -18.61 -15.85
N ASP A 285 35.25 -19.77 -15.25
CA ASP A 285 36.45 -20.56 -15.49
C ASP A 285 36.37 -21.22 -16.89
N ILE A 286 36.22 -20.38 -17.91
CA ILE A 286 36.04 -20.72 -19.33
C ILE A 286 37.26 -21.51 -19.80
N THR A 287 38.44 -21.15 -19.30
CA THR A 287 39.70 -21.84 -19.56
C THR A 287 39.67 -23.27 -19.02
N THR A 288 39.24 -23.49 -17.78
CA THR A 288 39.13 -24.83 -17.18
C THR A 288 38.00 -25.65 -17.79
N MET A 289 36.83 -25.05 -18.05
CA MET A 289 35.73 -25.70 -18.77
C MET A 289 36.15 -26.09 -20.20
N ARG A 290 36.80 -25.19 -20.93
CA ARG A 290 37.31 -25.46 -22.27
C ARG A 290 38.38 -26.53 -22.25
N HIS A 291 39.25 -26.55 -21.26
CA HIS A 291 40.27 -27.59 -21.11
C HIS A 291 39.63 -28.95 -20.82
N SER A 292 38.70 -29.03 -19.87
CA SER A 292 37.96 -30.23 -19.52
C SER A 292 37.19 -30.80 -20.72
N LEU A 293 36.48 -29.94 -21.44
CA LEU A 293 35.69 -30.34 -22.61
C LEU A 293 36.59 -30.76 -23.79
N SER A 294 37.73 -30.08 -23.98
CA SER A 294 38.75 -30.47 -24.96
C SER A 294 39.42 -31.79 -24.62
N GLN A 295 39.66 -32.07 -23.34
CA GLN A 295 40.18 -33.35 -22.88
C GLN A 295 39.18 -34.46 -23.15
N ARG A 296 37.90 -34.27 -22.80
CA ARG A 296 36.83 -35.23 -23.01
C ARG A 296 36.58 -35.52 -24.49
N LYS A 297 36.72 -34.50 -25.34
CA LYS A 297 36.75 -34.64 -26.81
C LYS A 297 37.92 -35.52 -27.27
N ARG A 298 39.15 -35.27 -26.79
CA ARG A 298 40.31 -36.10 -27.16
C ARG A 298 40.14 -37.55 -26.69
N GLU A 299 39.64 -37.76 -25.48
CA GLU A 299 39.40 -39.11 -24.94
C GLU A 299 38.38 -39.88 -25.80
N THR A 300 37.27 -39.24 -26.16
CA THR A 300 36.27 -39.85 -27.05
C THR A 300 36.80 -40.11 -28.46
N GLU A 301 37.63 -39.22 -29.02
CA GLU A 301 38.31 -39.46 -30.30
C GLU A 301 39.29 -40.65 -30.23
N ILE A 302 40.00 -40.82 -29.12
CA ILE A 302 40.90 -41.96 -28.89
C ILE A 302 40.10 -43.26 -28.79
N GLU A 303 39.02 -43.27 -28.01
CA GLU A 303 38.12 -44.43 -27.89
C GLU A 303 37.50 -44.80 -29.24
N LEU A 304 37.08 -43.82 -30.04
CA LEU A 304 36.55 -44.05 -31.38
C LEU A 304 37.60 -44.73 -32.28
N LYS A 305 38.85 -44.26 -32.26
CA LYS A 305 39.95 -44.89 -32.99
C LYS A 305 40.24 -46.31 -32.50
N ARG A 306 40.14 -46.57 -31.19
CA ARG A 306 40.30 -47.92 -30.61
C ARG A 306 39.20 -48.87 -31.08
N ILE A 307 37.94 -48.43 -31.02
CA ILE A 307 36.78 -49.20 -31.49
C ILE A 307 36.88 -49.49 -32.99
N GLN A 308 37.31 -48.52 -33.80
CA GLN A 308 37.54 -48.73 -35.24
C GLN A 308 38.60 -49.80 -35.51
N ARG A 309 39.74 -49.76 -34.80
CA ARG A 309 40.77 -50.80 -34.92
C ARG A 309 40.26 -52.17 -34.46
N LEU A 310 39.45 -52.22 -33.40
CA LEU A 310 38.88 -53.45 -32.91
C LEU A 310 37.88 -54.04 -33.92
N LYS A 311 37.02 -53.21 -34.51
CA LYS A 311 36.11 -53.59 -35.60
C LYS A 311 36.86 -54.17 -36.79
N GLU A 312 37.98 -53.56 -37.17
CA GLU A 312 38.84 -54.05 -38.26
C GLU A 312 39.44 -55.43 -37.96
N LYS A 313 39.92 -55.65 -36.74
CA LYS A 313 40.43 -56.96 -36.31
C LYS A 313 39.33 -58.02 -36.32
N PHE A 314 38.14 -57.71 -35.80
CA PHE A 314 37.01 -58.64 -35.86
C PHE A 314 36.61 -58.99 -37.29
N ARG A 315 36.67 -58.01 -38.21
CA ARG A 315 36.44 -58.25 -39.64
C ARG A 315 37.46 -59.23 -40.22
N GLN A 316 38.76 -59.01 -39.96
CA GLN A 316 39.83 -59.90 -40.44
C GLN A 316 39.68 -61.33 -39.88
N ILE A 317 39.36 -61.47 -38.60
CA ILE A 317 39.11 -62.78 -37.98
C ILE A 317 37.88 -63.45 -38.62
N HIS A 318 36.82 -62.70 -38.88
CA HIS A 318 35.62 -63.22 -39.53
C HIS A 318 35.91 -63.69 -40.97
N GLU A 319 36.71 -62.93 -41.74
CA GLU A 319 37.15 -63.32 -43.09
C GLU A 319 38.04 -64.57 -43.06
N GLN A 320 38.96 -64.68 -42.10
CA GLN A 320 39.78 -65.88 -41.89
C GLN A 320 38.94 -67.10 -41.51
N LEU A 321 37.99 -66.94 -40.59
CA LEU A 321 37.06 -68.01 -40.20
C LEU A 321 36.19 -68.43 -41.38
N THR A 322 35.65 -67.50 -42.14
CA THR A 322 34.78 -67.78 -43.29
C THR A 322 35.54 -68.47 -44.42
N SER A 323 36.77 -68.02 -44.72
CA SER A 323 37.64 -68.67 -45.71
C SER A 323 38.10 -70.07 -45.26
N SER A 324 38.40 -70.26 -43.96
CA SER A 324 38.69 -71.58 -43.41
C SER A 324 37.47 -72.51 -43.43
N LEU A 325 36.27 -72.01 -43.11
CA LEU A 325 35.03 -72.81 -43.19
C LEU A 325 34.67 -73.18 -44.63
N ALA A 326 34.94 -72.30 -45.59
CA ALA A 326 34.76 -72.58 -47.02
C ALA A 326 35.74 -73.65 -47.53
N MET A 327 36.94 -73.73 -46.94
CA MET A 327 37.94 -74.76 -47.25
C MET A 327 37.61 -76.12 -46.60
N TRP A 328 36.80 -76.12 -45.53
CA TRP A 328 36.39 -77.31 -44.78
C TRP A 328 34.95 -77.78 -45.09
N ARG A 329 34.23 -77.18 -46.05
CA ARG A 329 32.98 -77.76 -46.57
C ARG A 329 33.32 -78.91 -47.53
N PRO A 330 33.05 -80.18 -47.17
CA PRO A 330 33.06 -81.27 -48.14
C PRO A 330 31.86 -81.07 -49.07
N TYR A 331 32.04 -81.45 -50.34
CA TYR A 331 30.99 -81.53 -51.37
C TYR A 331 29.76 -82.33 -50.91
#